data_AF-A0A1G2FQA6-F1
#
_entry.id   AF-A0A1G2FQA6-F1
#
_cell.length_a   1.000
_cell.length_b   1.000
_cell.length_c   1.000
_cell.angle_alpha   90.00
_cell.angle_beta   90.00
_cell.angle_gamma   90.00
#
_symmetry.space_group_name_H-M   'P 1'
#
loop_
_entity.id
_entity.type
_entity.pdbx_description
1 polymer ?
#
loop_
_entity_poly.entity_id
_entity_poly.type
_entity_poly.pdbx_seq_one_letter_code
_entity_poly.pdbx_strand_id
1 'polypeptide(L)'
;MDFYFFSLLNQLAGQWFWLDIAAIFFAGYLEYFLTSLFFLWVLRKFIFRKNERKKTVQLFLWAVFSVVLSRFIITELIRFLYYRPRPFVSHQVNQLLEHSATGSFPSGHAAFFFAFSAIIFLYYKKEHPDSKLWGWAVIIFGISFLISVSRVFVGLHYPSDILAGIIVGIFSGWLMGRNSSRNNLIFGFHKLKN
;
A
#
# COMPACT_ATOMS: atom_id res chain seq x y z
N MET A 1 8.40 22.18 -11.41
CA MET A 1 7.73 21.04 -12.09
C MET A 1 6.85 20.25 -11.13
N ASP A 2 7.37 19.67 -10.05
CA ASP A 2 6.56 18.83 -9.15
C ASP A 2 5.47 19.59 -8.38
N PHE A 3 5.77 20.79 -7.88
CA PHE A 3 4.75 21.67 -7.28
C PHE A 3 3.67 22.10 -8.29
N TYR A 4 4.03 22.30 -9.55
CA TYR A 4 3.05 22.64 -10.60
C TYR A 4 2.00 21.54 -10.76
N PHE A 5 2.43 20.28 -10.88
CA PHE A 5 1.50 19.14 -10.94
C PHE A 5 0.71 18.95 -9.65
N PHE A 6 1.32 19.20 -8.49
CA PHE A 6 0.61 19.25 -7.21
C PHE A 6 -0.52 20.30 -7.25
N SER A 7 -0.21 21.54 -7.67
CA SER A 7 -1.16 22.65 -7.69
C SER A 7 -2.36 22.38 -8.61
N LEU A 8 -2.14 21.72 -9.76
CA LEU A 8 -3.24 21.35 -10.66
C LEU A 8 -4.32 20.49 -9.98
N LEU A 9 -3.92 19.61 -9.06
CA LEU A 9 -4.86 18.78 -8.30
C LEU A 9 -5.37 19.50 -7.06
N ASN A 10 -4.48 20.12 -6.28
CA ASN A 10 -4.83 20.74 -5.01
C ASN A 10 -5.68 22.02 -5.16
N GLN A 11 -5.63 22.71 -6.30
CA GLN A 11 -6.51 23.86 -6.55
C GLN A 11 -8.00 23.48 -6.63
N LEU A 12 -8.30 22.20 -6.90
CA LEU A 12 -9.67 21.67 -6.93
C LEU A 12 -10.20 21.37 -5.53
N ALA A 13 -9.30 21.22 -4.53
CA ALA A 13 -9.69 21.02 -3.15
C ALA A 13 -10.39 22.28 -2.60
N GLY A 14 -11.50 22.09 -1.89
CA GLY A 14 -12.34 23.18 -1.39
C GLY A 14 -13.32 23.76 -2.43
N GLN A 15 -13.27 23.30 -3.68
CA GLN A 15 -14.18 23.78 -4.74
C GLN A 15 -15.48 22.98 -4.81
N TRP A 16 -15.42 21.67 -4.55
CA TRP A 16 -16.57 20.77 -4.70
C TRP A 16 -16.70 19.85 -3.47
N PHE A 17 -17.76 20.06 -2.70
CA PHE A 17 -17.99 19.35 -1.43
C PHE A 17 -17.93 17.82 -1.55
N TRP A 18 -18.56 17.22 -2.57
CA TRP A 18 -18.52 15.77 -2.77
C TRP A 18 -17.13 15.24 -3.15
N LEU A 19 -16.34 16.06 -3.86
CA LEU A 19 -14.98 15.69 -4.25
C LEU A 19 -14.05 15.72 -3.04
N ASP A 20 -14.21 16.71 -2.16
CA ASP A 20 -13.48 16.81 -0.91
C ASP A 20 -13.80 15.64 0.02
N ILE A 21 -15.09 15.30 0.19
CA ILE A 21 -15.50 14.11 0.96
C ILE A 21 -14.87 12.84 0.39
N ALA A 22 -14.95 12.65 -0.93
CA ALA A 22 -14.36 11.49 -1.57
C ALA A 22 -12.85 11.45 -1.33
N ALA A 23 -12.14 12.55 -1.54
CA ALA A 23 -10.70 12.64 -1.35
C ALA A 23 -10.30 12.38 0.11
N ILE A 24 -11.01 12.94 1.08
CA ILE A 24 -10.83 12.68 2.51
C ILE A 24 -11.06 11.19 2.83
N PHE A 25 -12.12 10.60 2.28
CA PHE A 25 -12.41 9.17 2.44
C PHE A 25 -11.28 8.31 1.90
N PHE A 26 -10.86 8.50 0.66
CA PHE A 26 -9.76 7.73 0.04
C PHE A 26 -8.42 7.96 0.75
N ALA A 27 -8.11 9.21 1.13
CA ALA A 27 -6.84 9.58 1.71
C ALA A 27 -6.70 9.20 3.20
N GLY A 28 -7.79 9.11 3.95
CA GLY A 28 -7.75 8.99 5.41
C GLY A 28 -8.58 7.86 6.01
N TYR A 29 -9.71 7.48 5.42
CA TYR A 29 -10.62 6.49 6.03
C TYR A 29 -10.57 5.11 5.37
N LEU A 30 -10.44 5.08 4.04
CA LEU A 30 -10.45 3.85 3.26
C LEU A 30 -9.30 2.92 3.68
N GLU A 31 -8.15 3.47 4.06
CA GLU A 31 -7.00 2.68 4.53
C GLU A 31 -7.33 1.83 5.76
N TYR A 32 -7.97 2.42 6.76
CA TYR A 32 -8.38 1.73 7.98
C TYR A 32 -9.47 0.71 7.68
N PHE A 33 -10.41 1.07 6.81
CA PHE A 33 -11.47 0.16 6.38
C PHE A 33 -10.92 -1.08 5.68
N LEU A 34 -10.05 -0.91 4.67
CA LEU A 34 -9.49 -2.02 3.90
C LEU A 34 -8.57 -2.91 4.73
N THR A 35 -7.73 -2.32 5.57
CA THR A 35 -6.86 -3.09 6.47
C THR A 35 -7.70 -3.91 7.46
N SER A 36 -8.72 -3.30 8.07
CA SER A 36 -9.68 -4.01 8.95
C SER A 36 -10.40 -5.16 8.23
N LEU A 37 -10.90 -4.92 7.01
CA LEU A 37 -11.52 -5.96 6.20
C LEU A 37 -10.56 -7.11 5.88
N PHE A 38 -9.29 -6.81 5.60
CA PHE A 38 -8.28 -7.84 5.37
C PHE A 38 -8.05 -8.70 6.62
N PHE A 39 -7.92 -8.07 7.80
CA PHE A 39 -7.79 -8.81 9.06
C PHE A 39 -9.01 -9.68 9.36
N LEU A 40 -10.22 -9.14 9.18
CA LEU A 40 -11.46 -9.91 9.35
C LEU A 40 -11.55 -11.07 8.36
N TRP A 41 -11.12 -10.87 7.11
CA TRP A 41 -11.08 -11.92 6.10
C TRP A 41 -10.09 -13.05 6.47
N VAL A 42 -8.88 -12.68 6.93
CA VAL A 42 -7.86 -13.62 7.43
C VAL A 42 -8.42 -14.40 8.62
N LEU A 43 -8.99 -13.71 9.62
CA LEU A 43 -9.56 -14.34 10.82
C LEU A 43 -10.69 -15.31 10.47
N ARG A 44 -11.62 -14.89 9.61
CA ARG A 44 -12.74 -15.72 9.15
C ARG A 44 -12.23 -16.97 8.43
N LYS A 45 -11.27 -16.84 7.50
CA LYS A 45 -10.66 -18.00 6.84
C LYS A 45 -9.94 -18.90 7.84
N PHE A 46 -9.21 -18.34 8.79
CA PHE A 46 -8.52 -19.10 9.81
C PHE A 46 -9.48 -19.92 10.67
N ILE A 47 -10.59 -19.34 11.14
CA ILE A 47 -11.57 -20.04 11.97
C ILE A 47 -12.31 -21.12 11.16
N PHE A 48 -12.89 -20.76 10.01
CA PHE A 48 -13.87 -21.59 9.31
C PHE A 48 -13.30 -22.45 8.16
N ARG A 49 -12.10 -22.15 7.65
CA ARG A 49 -11.49 -22.87 6.51
C ARG A 49 -10.23 -23.63 6.95
N LYS A 50 -10.40 -24.69 7.75
CA LYS A 50 -9.28 -25.49 8.31
C LYS A 50 -8.27 -25.94 7.25
N ASN A 51 -8.74 -26.38 6.08
CA ASN A 51 -7.88 -26.85 4.98
C ASN A 51 -7.03 -25.73 4.34
N GLU A 52 -7.44 -24.46 4.48
CA GLU A 52 -6.73 -23.29 3.92
C GLU A 52 -5.90 -22.52 4.96
N ARG A 53 -5.87 -22.96 6.24
CA ARG A 53 -5.20 -22.23 7.32
C ARG A 53 -3.74 -21.95 7.01
N LYS A 54 -2.98 -22.96 6.58
CA LYS A 54 -1.55 -22.81 6.25
C LYS A 54 -1.33 -21.75 5.18
N LYS A 55 -2.10 -21.80 4.09
CA LYS A 55 -2.05 -20.82 2.99
C LYS A 55 -2.43 -19.42 3.46
N THR A 56 -3.49 -19.32 4.26
CA THR A 56 -3.97 -18.04 4.82
C THR A 56 -2.92 -17.39 5.72
N VAL A 57 -2.29 -18.17 6.61
CA VAL A 57 -1.21 -17.68 7.49
C VAL A 57 0.01 -17.29 6.68
N GLN A 58 0.41 -18.09 5.68
CA GLN A 58 1.52 -17.73 4.80
C GLN A 58 1.27 -16.42 4.05
N LEU A 59 0.10 -16.25 3.45
CA LEU A 59 -0.29 -15.01 2.78
C LEU A 59 -0.23 -13.82 3.73
N PHE A 60 -0.79 -13.97 4.92
CA PHE A 60 -0.77 -12.94 5.95
C PHE A 60 0.66 -12.54 6.33
N LEU A 61 1.54 -13.51 6.62
CA LEU A 61 2.93 -13.25 6.98
C LEU A 61 3.70 -12.58 5.84
N TRP A 62 3.53 -13.03 4.60
CA TRP A 62 4.15 -12.39 3.45
C TRP A 62 3.64 -10.96 3.22
N ALA A 63 2.35 -10.71 3.44
CA ALA A 63 1.79 -9.37 3.38
C ALA A 63 2.39 -8.46 4.46
N VAL A 64 2.49 -8.93 5.70
CA VAL A 64 3.12 -8.21 6.81
C VAL A 64 4.58 -7.91 6.51
N PHE A 65 5.38 -8.91 6.10
CA PHE A 65 6.80 -8.70 5.79
C PHE A 65 7.02 -7.72 4.63
N SER A 66 6.19 -7.82 3.58
CA SER A 66 6.23 -6.89 2.43
C SER A 66 5.98 -5.46 2.87
N VAL A 67 4.93 -5.25 3.67
CA VAL A 67 4.56 -3.93 4.19
C VAL A 67 5.60 -3.40 5.17
N VAL A 68 6.10 -4.22 6.09
CA VAL A 68 7.14 -3.84 7.04
C VAL A 68 8.40 -3.39 6.31
N LEU A 69 8.86 -4.18 5.34
CA LEU A 69 10.01 -3.81 4.51
C LEU A 69 9.78 -2.48 3.78
N SER A 70 8.64 -2.34 3.12
CA SER A 70 8.34 -1.18 2.28
C SER A 70 8.16 0.11 3.10
N ARG A 71 7.18 0.10 4.01
CA ARG A 71 6.71 1.29 4.73
C ARG A 71 7.63 1.64 5.89
N PHE A 72 8.09 0.67 6.65
CA PHE A 72 8.74 0.92 7.95
C PHE A 72 10.25 0.82 7.89
N ILE A 73 10.81 0.12 6.89
CA ILE A 73 12.26 0.01 6.71
C ILE A 73 12.73 0.93 5.57
N ILE A 74 12.38 0.62 4.32
CA ILE A 74 12.93 1.35 3.15
C ILE A 74 12.47 2.81 3.14
N THR A 75 11.18 3.06 3.34
CA THR A 75 10.65 4.44 3.32
C THR A 75 11.24 5.29 4.44
N GLU A 76 11.33 4.76 5.67
CA GLU A 76 11.89 5.51 6.80
C GLU A 76 13.40 5.69 6.68
N LEU A 77 14.13 4.72 6.12
CA LEU A 77 15.55 4.88 5.79
C LEU A 77 15.76 6.00 4.76
N ILE A 78 14.94 6.04 3.70
CA ILE A 78 15.04 7.13 2.70
C ILE A 78 14.71 8.47 3.36
N ARG A 79 13.69 8.55 4.21
CA ARG A 79 13.33 9.80 4.92
C ARG A 79 14.42 10.28 5.86
N PHE A 80 15.11 9.35 6.51
CA PHE A 80 16.26 9.66 7.37
C PHE A 80 17.42 10.23 6.56
N LEU A 81 17.70 9.67 5.37
CA LEU A 81 18.79 10.11 4.49
C LEU A 81 18.45 11.34 3.66
N TYR A 82 17.17 11.53 3.32
CA TYR A 82 16.65 12.60 2.48
C TYR A 82 15.36 13.17 3.07
N TYR A 83 15.51 14.25 3.82
CA TYR A 83 14.37 15.00 4.32
C TYR A 83 13.82 15.91 3.22
N ARG A 84 12.52 15.77 2.95
CA ARG A 84 11.76 16.68 2.11
C ARG A 84 10.57 17.22 2.91
N PRO A 85 10.39 18.54 3.03
CA PRO A 85 9.20 19.09 3.67
C PRO A 85 7.94 18.77 2.86
N ARG A 86 6.77 18.75 3.52
CA ARG A 86 5.48 18.53 2.87
C ARG A 86 4.97 19.79 2.16
N PRO A 87 4.07 19.66 1.17
CA PRO A 87 3.50 20.82 0.48
C PRO A 87 2.93 21.86 1.44
N PHE A 88 2.12 21.45 2.44
CA PHE A 88 1.54 22.35 3.44
C PHE A 88 2.55 23.00 4.39
N VAL A 89 3.78 22.48 4.47
CA VAL A 89 4.85 23.09 5.30
C VAL A 89 5.58 24.17 4.50
N SER A 90 5.82 23.94 3.22
CA SER A 90 6.62 24.83 2.37
C SER A 90 5.81 25.85 1.57
N HIS A 91 4.50 25.62 1.41
CA HIS A 91 3.62 26.41 0.56
C HIS A 91 2.27 26.62 1.21
N GLN A 92 1.58 27.68 0.78
CA GLN A 92 0.15 27.85 1.06
C GLN A 92 -0.64 26.91 0.14
N VAL A 93 -1.32 25.94 0.73
CA VAL A 93 -2.07 24.90 0.01
C VAL A 93 -3.43 24.69 0.65
N ASN A 94 -4.36 24.10 -0.09
CA ASN A 94 -5.64 23.65 0.46
C ASN A 94 -5.43 22.32 1.21
N GLN A 95 -5.12 22.41 2.51
CA GLN A 95 -4.94 21.22 3.34
C GLN A 95 -6.29 20.74 3.88
N LEU A 96 -6.77 19.59 3.39
CA LEU A 96 -8.06 19.02 3.80
C LEU A 96 -7.95 18.00 4.94
N LEU A 97 -6.73 17.54 5.23
CA LEU A 97 -6.45 16.59 6.30
C LEU A 97 -5.25 17.05 7.12
N GLU A 98 -5.39 17.04 8.44
CA GLU A 98 -4.28 17.34 9.35
C GLU A 98 -3.21 16.24 9.28
N HIS A 99 -1.95 16.65 9.33
CA HIS A 99 -0.81 15.73 9.38
C HIS A 99 0.38 16.39 10.05
N SER A 100 1.15 15.62 10.82
CA SER A 100 2.46 16.02 11.32
C SER A 100 3.43 16.45 10.21
N ALA A 101 4.26 17.46 10.52
CA ALA A 101 5.30 18.02 9.65
C ALA A 101 6.56 17.12 9.51
N THR A 102 6.33 15.83 9.30
CA THR A 102 7.36 14.81 9.04
C THR A 102 7.73 14.77 7.55
N GLY A 103 8.83 14.10 7.21
CA GLY A 103 9.32 13.97 5.83
C GLY A 103 8.25 13.48 4.85
N SER A 104 8.14 14.14 3.70
CA SER A 104 7.16 13.86 2.66
C SER A 104 7.59 12.72 1.73
N PHE A 105 8.88 12.60 1.44
CA PHE A 105 9.41 11.67 0.45
C PHE A 105 10.06 10.42 1.07
N PRO A 106 9.77 9.20 0.55
CA PRO A 106 8.65 8.86 -0.31
C PRO A 106 7.34 8.81 0.49
N SER A 107 6.22 8.71 -0.22
CA SER A 107 4.91 8.52 0.43
C SER A 107 4.80 7.14 1.07
N GLY A 108 4.66 7.11 2.40
CA GLY A 108 4.47 5.88 3.15
C GLY A 108 3.17 5.15 2.80
N HIS A 109 2.08 5.88 2.59
CA HIS A 109 0.80 5.32 2.15
C HIS A 109 0.89 4.62 0.81
N ALA A 110 1.51 5.27 -0.19
CA ALA A 110 1.76 4.64 -1.48
C ALA A 110 2.66 3.39 -1.32
N ALA A 111 3.76 3.51 -0.55
CA ALA A 111 4.67 2.38 -0.28
C ALA A 111 3.95 1.19 0.38
N PHE A 112 3.06 1.44 1.33
CA PHE A 112 2.25 0.41 2.01
C PHE A 112 1.31 -0.29 1.04
N PHE A 113 0.43 0.46 0.36
CA PHE A 113 -0.65 -0.13 -0.43
C PHE A 113 -0.16 -0.81 -1.70
N PHE A 114 0.89 -0.27 -2.32
CA PHE A 114 1.51 -0.93 -3.48
C PHE A 114 2.31 -2.17 -3.09
N ALA A 115 2.96 -2.20 -1.91
CA ALA A 115 3.60 -3.42 -1.39
C ALA A 115 2.59 -4.52 -1.08
N PHE A 116 1.47 -4.14 -0.48
CA PHE A 116 0.35 -5.03 -0.19
C PHE A 116 -0.29 -5.56 -1.49
N SER A 117 -0.60 -4.69 -2.44
CA SER A 117 -1.19 -5.11 -3.72
C SER A 117 -0.26 -6.03 -4.51
N ALA A 118 1.04 -5.72 -4.56
CA ALA A 118 2.02 -6.54 -5.27
C ALA A 118 2.17 -7.95 -4.67
N ILE A 119 2.24 -8.07 -3.34
CA ILE A 119 2.40 -9.39 -2.71
C ILE A 119 1.12 -10.25 -2.83
N ILE A 120 -0.07 -9.64 -2.68
CA ILE A 120 -1.34 -10.34 -2.90
C ILE A 120 -1.42 -10.83 -4.35
N PHE A 121 -1.12 -9.96 -5.32
CA PHE A 121 -1.14 -10.32 -6.74
C PHE A 121 -0.19 -11.49 -7.04
N LEU A 122 1.06 -11.41 -6.60
CA LEU A 122 2.06 -12.44 -6.88
C LEU A 122 1.73 -13.77 -6.19
N TYR A 123 1.20 -13.73 -4.96
CA TYR A 123 0.77 -14.93 -4.26
C TYR A 123 -0.37 -15.64 -5.01
N TYR A 124 -1.42 -14.90 -5.39
CA TYR A 124 -2.56 -15.48 -6.08
C TYR A 124 -2.23 -15.96 -7.49
N LYS A 125 -1.41 -15.22 -8.24
CA LYS A 125 -0.91 -15.63 -9.55
C LYS A 125 -0.18 -16.97 -9.48
N LYS A 126 0.54 -17.22 -8.38
CA LYS A 126 1.29 -18.47 -8.18
C LYS A 126 0.40 -19.63 -7.73
N GLU A 127 -0.55 -19.39 -6.82
CA GLU A 127 -1.47 -20.43 -6.34
C GLU A 127 -2.51 -20.85 -7.40
N HIS A 128 -2.81 -19.96 -8.35
CA HIS A 128 -3.83 -20.18 -9.39
C HIS A 128 -3.32 -19.74 -10.78
N PRO A 129 -2.31 -20.40 -11.35
CA PRO A 129 -1.65 -19.97 -12.58
C PRO A 129 -2.58 -19.92 -13.80
N ASP A 130 -3.58 -20.79 -13.86
CA ASP A 130 -4.53 -20.88 -14.98
C ASP A 130 -5.72 -19.93 -14.87
N SER A 131 -5.82 -19.19 -13.76
CA SER A 131 -6.93 -18.27 -13.52
C SER A 131 -6.71 -16.92 -14.21
N LYS A 132 -7.75 -16.40 -14.88
CA LYS A 132 -7.75 -15.03 -15.43
C LYS A 132 -7.92 -13.97 -14.33
N LEU A 133 -7.11 -14.02 -13.28
CA LEU A 133 -7.16 -13.12 -12.11
C LEU A 133 -6.70 -11.68 -12.40
N TRP A 134 -6.39 -11.34 -13.66
CA TRP A 134 -5.97 -10.00 -14.08
C TRP A 134 -6.97 -8.91 -13.70
N GLY A 135 -8.28 -9.20 -13.75
CA GLY A 135 -9.32 -8.23 -13.37
C GLY A 135 -9.22 -7.78 -11.91
N TRP A 136 -8.93 -8.70 -10.99
CA TRP A 136 -8.76 -8.37 -9.57
C TRP A 136 -7.48 -7.57 -9.30
N ALA A 137 -6.41 -7.82 -10.07
CA ALA A 137 -5.17 -7.06 -9.98
C ALA A 137 -5.41 -5.58 -10.31
N VAL A 138 -6.15 -5.29 -11.38
CA VAL A 138 -6.51 -3.92 -11.76
C VAL A 138 -7.26 -3.21 -10.64
N ILE A 139 -8.19 -3.91 -9.97
CA ILE A 139 -8.97 -3.34 -8.86
C ILE A 139 -8.07 -2.98 -7.67
N ILE A 140 -7.23 -3.91 -7.19
CA ILE A 140 -6.40 -3.65 -5.98
C ILE A 140 -5.35 -2.54 -6.22
N PHE A 141 -4.74 -2.51 -7.41
CA PHE A 141 -3.79 -1.46 -7.77
C PHE A 141 -4.50 -0.14 -8.05
N GLY A 142 -5.71 -0.17 -8.65
CA GLY A 142 -6.54 1.01 -8.83
C GLY A 142 -6.95 1.65 -7.51
N ILE A 143 -7.35 0.85 -6.51
CA ILE A 143 -7.63 1.34 -5.15
C ILE A 143 -6.37 1.95 -4.52
N SER A 144 -5.22 1.28 -4.63
CA SER A 144 -3.94 1.80 -4.11
C SER A 144 -3.56 3.14 -4.75
N PHE A 145 -3.84 3.28 -6.05
CA PHE A 145 -3.63 4.51 -6.80
C PHE A 145 -4.58 5.62 -6.34
N LEU A 146 -5.88 5.33 -6.17
CA LEU A 146 -6.86 6.30 -5.67
C LEU A 146 -6.48 6.83 -4.29
N ILE A 147 -6.14 5.94 -3.35
CA ILE A 147 -5.63 6.33 -2.02
C ILE A 147 -4.46 7.31 -2.18
N SER A 148 -3.48 6.96 -3.03
CA SER A 148 -2.24 7.72 -3.19
C SER A 148 -2.46 9.09 -3.84
N VAL A 149 -3.25 9.17 -4.91
CA VAL A 149 -3.57 10.45 -5.59
C VAL A 149 -4.40 11.34 -4.67
N SER A 150 -5.32 10.79 -3.89
CA SER A 150 -6.07 11.57 -2.91
C SER A 150 -5.16 12.23 -1.87
N ARG A 151 -3.99 11.65 -1.54
CA ARG A 151 -2.99 12.32 -0.67
C ARG A 151 -2.39 13.58 -1.29
N VAL A 152 -2.29 13.64 -2.62
CA VAL A 152 -1.86 14.85 -3.35
C VAL A 152 -2.99 15.87 -3.30
N PHE A 153 -4.21 15.43 -3.61
CA PHE A 153 -5.40 16.27 -3.60
C PHE A 153 -5.61 16.97 -2.24
N VAL A 154 -5.54 16.23 -1.13
CA VAL A 154 -5.74 16.78 0.23
C VAL A 154 -4.55 17.60 0.77
N GLY A 155 -3.51 17.82 -0.04
CA GLY A 155 -2.41 18.72 0.27
C GLY A 155 -1.20 18.09 0.99
N LEU A 156 -1.10 16.76 1.06
CA LEU A 156 -0.14 16.08 1.95
C LEU A 156 1.16 15.61 1.29
N HIS A 157 1.14 15.38 -0.02
CA HIS A 157 2.26 14.82 -0.78
C HIS A 157 2.38 15.44 -2.17
N TYR A 158 3.61 15.50 -2.67
CA TYR A 158 3.85 15.81 -4.07
C TYR A 158 3.65 14.56 -4.96
N PRO A 159 3.34 14.72 -6.26
CA PRO A 159 3.27 13.60 -7.20
C PRO A 159 4.53 12.71 -7.22
N SER A 160 5.73 13.28 -7.13
CA SER A 160 6.95 12.47 -7.08
C SER A 160 7.10 11.65 -5.79
N ASP A 161 6.54 12.10 -4.65
CA ASP A 161 6.49 11.30 -3.42
C ASP A 161 5.66 10.03 -3.63
N ILE A 162 4.56 10.16 -4.37
CA ILE A 162 3.67 9.05 -4.73
C ILE A 162 4.39 8.08 -5.66
N LEU A 163 5.01 8.57 -6.74
CA LEU A 163 5.74 7.73 -7.69
C LEU A 163 6.85 6.93 -7.00
N ALA A 164 7.65 7.57 -6.13
CA ALA A 164 8.68 6.89 -5.38
C ALA A 164 8.09 5.85 -4.41
N GLY A 165 6.99 6.18 -3.73
CA GLY A 165 6.27 5.22 -2.87
C GLY A 165 5.76 4.00 -3.65
N ILE A 166 5.20 4.21 -4.86
CA ILE A 166 4.78 3.13 -5.77
C ILE A 166 5.96 2.20 -6.08
N ILE A 167 7.11 2.77 -6.46
CA ILE A 167 8.32 2.02 -6.80
C ILE A 167 8.80 1.19 -5.60
N VAL A 168 8.94 1.83 -4.43
CA VAL A 168 9.34 1.15 -3.18
C VAL A 168 8.36 0.02 -2.82
N GLY A 169 7.07 0.28 -2.97
CA GLY A 169 6.01 -0.67 -2.69
C GLY A 169 6.06 -1.90 -3.59
N ILE A 170 6.00 -1.69 -4.90
CA ILE A 170 6.06 -2.77 -5.90
C ILE A 170 7.35 -3.58 -5.73
N PHE A 171 8.49 -2.91 -5.55
CA PHE A 171 9.79 -3.58 -5.36
C PHE A 171 9.78 -4.48 -4.12
N SER A 172 9.28 -3.99 -2.99
CA SER A 172 9.21 -4.76 -1.74
C SER A 172 8.28 -5.96 -1.86
N GLY A 173 7.09 -5.77 -2.47
CA GLY A 173 6.16 -6.86 -2.74
C GLY A 173 6.71 -7.91 -3.70
N TRP A 174 7.42 -7.49 -4.73
CA TRP A 174 8.13 -8.39 -5.63
C TRP A 174 9.24 -9.19 -4.92
N LEU A 175 10.05 -8.51 -4.10
CA LEU A 175 11.13 -9.11 -3.33
C LEU A 175 10.63 -10.17 -2.34
N MET A 176 9.49 -9.93 -1.69
CA MET A 176 8.85 -10.91 -0.82
C MET A 176 8.14 -12.02 -1.61
N GLY A 177 7.48 -11.67 -2.71
CA GLY A 177 6.74 -12.60 -3.56
C GLY A 177 7.63 -13.64 -4.24
N ARG A 178 8.82 -13.26 -4.69
CA ARG A 178 9.80 -14.21 -5.26
C ARG A 178 10.29 -15.22 -4.22
N ASN A 179 10.44 -14.81 -2.96
CA ASN A 179 10.94 -15.65 -1.87
C ASN A 179 9.85 -16.59 -1.31
N SER A 180 8.58 -16.23 -1.49
CA SER A 180 7.43 -17.12 -1.27
C SER A 180 7.48 -18.40 -2.13
N SER A 181 8.34 -18.45 -3.17
CA SER A 181 8.60 -19.66 -3.97
C SER A 181 9.48 -20.71 -3.29
N ARG A 182 10.40 -20.31 -2.41
CA ARG A 182 11.46 -21.19 -1.90
C ARG A 182 11.15 -21.81 -0.54
N ASN A 183 10.18 -21.26 0.20
CA ASN A 183 10.05 -21.51 1.63
C ASN A 183 8.82 -22.36 1.99
N ASN A 184 9.05 -23.67 2.12
CA ASN A 184 8.51 -24.43 3.25
C ASN A 184 9.10 -23.95 4.60
N LEU A 185 10.06 -23.02 4.61
CA LEU A 185 10.82 -22.59 5.79
C LEU A 185 9.99 -21.99 6.94
N ILE A 186 8.79 -21.43 6.70
CA ILE A 186 7.93 -20.95 7.81
C ILE A 186 7.24 -22.13 8.52
N PHE A 187 7.02 -23.24 7.81
CA PHE A 187 6.40 -24.46 8.34
C PHE A 187 7.23 -25.68 7.91
N GLY A 188 8.51 -25.68 8.29
CA GLY A 188 9.45 -26.76 7.99
C GLY A 188 9.08 -28.04 8.71
N PHE A 189 7.99 -28.69 8.30
CA PHE A 189 7.73 -30.08 8.65
C PHE A 189 8.42 -30.94 7.62
N HIS A 190 9.49 -31.59 8.07
CA HIS A 190 10.05 -32.78 7.46
C HIS A 190 8.92 -33.65 6.91
N LYS A 191 8.91 -33.84 5.58
CA LYS A 191 8.33 -35.03 4.99
C LYS A 191 9.27 -36.17 5.40
N LEU A 192 9.08 -36.74 6.59
CA LEU A 192 9.56 -38.09 6.85
C LEU A 192 8.73 -38.97 5.90
N LYS A 193 9.36 -39.35 4.80
CA LYS A 193 8.87 -40.42 3.92
C LYS A 193 8.85 -41.69 4.78
N ASN A 194 7.66 -42.26 4.96
CA ASN A 194 7.53 -43.70 5.14
C ASN A 194 7.68 -44.36 3.76
#